data_AF-A8MM73-F1
#
_entry.id   AF-A8MM73-F1
#
_cell.length_a   1.000
_cell.length_b   1.000
_cell.length_c   1.000
_cell.angle_alpha   90.00
_cell.angle_beta   90.00
_cell.angle_gamma   90.00
#
_symmetry.space_group_name_H-M   'P 1'
#
loop_
_entity.id
_entity.type
_entity.pdbx_description
1 polymer ?
#
loop_
_entity_poly.entity_id
_entity_poly.type
_entity_poly.pdbx_seq_one_letter_code
_entity_poly.pdbx_strand_id
1 'polypeptide(L)'
;MAVRNRRKRKKNNRFKVMMRISILLIIASATFLCLTKLPNYVQRVIAGSMVEEAQGVEENNGSNEVNNQELDTSEDNKATGVDNNPKGSENKKDNEAVQHDEKILVENTNDILVVVNKKRHVASDYKPEDLVVPNVKFSFSGEHEKKYMRQEAATSLEKLFEQAKEEEIHLFAVSGYRSYSTQERVFNGFVNQYGEEKANKFSARPGESEHHTGLAMDVSSQSAEFRLLESFGDMPEGKWLKENAHKFGFIIRYLKEKTDITGYTYEPWHIRYVGKAVAEEIYNAGITLEEYLGLE
;
A
#
# COMPACT_ATOMS: atom_id res chain seq x y z
N MET A 1 1.70 -68.28 -7.14
CA MET A 1 2.66 -67.16 -7.18
C MET A 1 2.01 -65.76 -7.02
N ALA A 2 0.82 -65.51 -7.60
CA ALA A 2 0.15 -64.19 -7.60
C ALA A 2 -0.33 -63.66 -6.23
N VAL A 3 -0.79 -64.53 -5.31
CA VAL A 3 -1.30 -64.12 -3.98
C VAL A 3 -0.19 -63.57 -3.07
N ARG A 4 1.02 -64.13 -3.18
CA ARG A 4 2.19 -63.71 -2.38
C ARG A 4 2.69 -62.32 -2.80
N ASN A 5 2.61 -61.99 -4.09
CA ASN A 5 2.94 -60.66 -4.62
C ASN A 5 1.89 -59.59 -4.28
N ARG A 6 0.59 -59.93 -4.26
CA ARG A 6 -0.46 -59.01 -3.79
C ARG A 6 -0.31 -58.65 -2.31
N ARG A 7 0.04 -59.61 -1.44
CA ARG A 7 0.29 -59.37 -0.01
C ARG A 7 1.52 -58.48 0.23
N LYS A 8 2.63 -58.70 -0.50
CA LYS A 8 3.82 -57.83 -0.44
C LYS A 8 3.52 -56.40 -0.90
N ARG A 9 2.77 -56.23 -2.00
CA ARG A 9 2.40 -54.90 -2.53
C ARG A 9 1.50 -54.12 -1.56
N LYS A 10 0.53 -54.79 -0.91
CA LYS A 10 -0.35 -54.17 0.09
C LYS A 10 0.41 -53.77 1.37
N LYS A 11 1.40 -54.57 1.80
CA LYS A 11 2.27 -54.25 2.95
C LYS A 11 3.17 -53.04 2.67
N ASN A 12 3.76 -52.96 1.46
CA ASN A 12 4.59 -51.83 1.05
C ASN A 12 3.79 -50.52 0.92
N ASN A 13 2.54 -50.58 0.43
CA ASN A 13 1.68 -49.39 0.39
C ASN A 13 1.27 -48.91 1.78
N ARG A 14 0.94 -49.83 2.69
CA ARG A 14 0.65 -49.48 4.09
C ARG A 14 1.84 -48.84 4.79
N PHE A 15 3.05 -49.36 4.54
CA PHE A 15 4.28 -48.77 5.09
C PHE A 15 4.53 -47.35 4.56
N LYS A 16 4.35 -47.13 3.25
CA LYS A 16 4.47 -45.78 2.64
C LYS A 16 3.43 -44.79 3.17
N VAL A 17 2.20 -45.24 3.41
CA VAL A 17 1.14 -44.38 3.97
C VAL A 17 1.44 -44.03 5.44
N MET A 18 1.84 -45.01 6.24
CA MET A 18 2.25 -44.77 7.64
C MET A 18 3.44 -43.81 7.73
N MET A 19 4.46 -43.97 6.86
CA MET A 19 5.62 -43.07 6.81
C MET A 19 5.23 -41.63 6.46
N ARG A 20 4.28 -41.43 5.54
CA ARG A 20 3.76 -40.09 5.19
C ARG A 20 3.00 -39.45 6.36
N ILE A 21 2.18 -40.22 7.07
CA ILE A 21 1.46 -39.74 8.25
C ILE A 21 2.43 -39.35 9.36
N SER A 22 3.46 -40.17 9.63
CA SER A 22 4.48 -39.85 10.62
C SER A 22 5.28 -38.59 10.27
N ILE A 23 5.64 -38.38 8.99
CA ILE A 23 6.32 -37.16 8.55
C ILE A 23 5.42 -35.93 8.74
N LEU A 24 4.13 -36.02 8.39
CA LEU A 24 3.18 -34.93 8.59
C LEU A 24 2.99 -34.58 10.07
N LEU A 25 2.94 -35.58 10.96
CA LEU A 25 2.84 -35.36 12.40
C LEU A 25 4.13 -34.75 13.00
N ILE A 26 5.30 -35.10 12.47
CA ILE A 26 6.57 -34.50 12.88
C ILE A 26 6.64 -33.05 12.42
N ILE A 27 6.24 -32.75 11.18
CA ILE A 27 6.20 -31.37 10.67
C ILE A 27 5.21 -30.54 11.49
N ALA A 28 4.00 -31.05 11.73
CA ALA A 28 2.98 -30.35 12.52
C ALA A 28 3.41 -30.07 13.97
N SER A 29 4.13 -31.01 14.59
CA SER A 29 4.65 -30.82 15.96
C SER A 29 5.84 -29.86 16.00
N ALA A 30 6.73 -29.89 15.00
CA ALA A 30 7.84 -28.94 14.88
C ALA A 30 7.35 -27.51 14.60
N THR A 31 6.33 -27.33 13.75
CA THR A 31 5.72 -26.02 13.50
C THR A 31 5.03 -25.48 14.75
N PHE A 32 4.31 -26.34 15.49
CA PHE A 32 3.66 -25.95 16.75
C PHE A 32 4.70 -25.53 17.81
N LEU A 33 5.80 -26.28 17.95
CA LEU A 33 6.87 -25.95 18.89
C LEU A 33 7.65 -24.68 18.48
N CYS A 34 7.74 -24.37 17.19
CA CYS A 34 8.37 -23.14 16.69
C CYS A 34 7.48 -21.92 16.96
N LEU A 35 6.16 -22.06 16.75
CA LEU A 35 5.17 -21.01 16.99
C LEU A 35 5.14 -20.58 18.46
N THR A 36 5.25 -21.52 19.41
CA THR A 36 5.24 -21.19 20.86
C THR A 36 6.48 -20.45 21.35
N LYS A 37 7.57 -20.42 20.56
CA LYS A 37 8.81 -19.69 20.88
C LYS A 37 8.90 -18.30 20.25
N LEU A 38 7.92 -17.91 19.43
CA LEU A 38 7.87 -16.58 18.84
C LEU A 38 7.37 -15.53 19.84
N PRO A 39 7.82 -14.26 19.75
CA PRO A 39 7.27 -13.16 20.54
C PRO A 39 5.75 -13.03 20.35
N ASN A 40 5.02 -12.71 21.42
CA ASN A 40 3.54 -12.67 21.44
C ASN A 40 2.91 -11.84 20.32
N TYR A 41 3.59 -10.79 19.84
CA TYR A 41 3.09 -9.98 18.73
C TYR A 41 3.05 -10.77 17.41
N VAL A 42 4.07 -11.59 17.13
CA VAL A 42 4.14 -12.41 15.90
C VAL A 42 3.08 -13.51 15.93
N GLN A 43 2.84 -14.12 17.08
CA GLN A 43 1.76 -15.11 17.25
C GLN A 43 0.37 -14.51 16.94
N ARG A 44 0.14 -13.24 17.30
CA ARG A 44 -1.14 -12.55 17.04
C ARG A 44 -1.36 -12.22 15.57
N VAL A 45 -0.31 -11.86 14.83
CA VAL A 45 -0.38 -11.61 13.37
C VAL A 45 -0.76 -12.90 12.63
N ILE A 46 -0.12 -14.03 12.98
CA ILE A 46 -0.41 -15.33 12.37
C ILE A 46 -1.83 -15.80 12.70
N ALA A 47 -2.32 -15.58 13.92
CA ALA A 47 -3.69 -15.89 14.29
C ALA A 47 -4.71 -15.03 13.52
N GLY A 48 -4.40 -13.76 13.26
CA GLY A 48 -5.24 -12.85 12.48
C GLY A 48 -5.40 -13.30 11.02
N SER A 49 -4.32 -13.75 10.37
CA SER A 49 -4.38 -14.22 8.98
C SER A 49 -5.20 -15.51 8.79
N MET A 50 -5.34 -16.35 9.83
CA MET A 50 -6.15 -17.57 9.76
C MET A 50 -7.65 -17.32 9.88
N VAL A 51 -8.08 -16.16 10.38
CA VAL A 51 -9.50 -15.79 10.51
C VAL A 51 -10.06 -15.25 9.18
N GLU A 52 -9.21 -14.63 8.35
CA GLU A 52 -9.59 -14.06 7.05
C GLU A 52 -10.01 -15.13 6.02
N GLU A 53 -9.44 -16.34 6.07
CA GLU A 53 -9.80 -17.43 5.14
C GLU A 53 -11.15 -18.10 5.47
N ALA A 54 -11.68 -17.95 6.68
CA ALA A 54 -12.90 -18.65 7.12
C ALA A 54 -14.21 -17.90 6.82
N GLN A 55 -14.16 -16.62 6.45
CA GLN A 55 -15.36 -15.77 6.29
C GLN A 55 -15.76 -15.52 4.82
N GLY A 56 -15.07 -16.11 3.85
CA GLY A 56 -15.24 -15.84 2.41
C GLY A 56 -16.27 -16.71 1.67
N VAL A 57 -17.23 -17.35 2.34
CA VAL A 57 -18.27 -18.16 1.67
C VAL A 57 -19.62 -18.04 2.39
N GLU A 58 -20.47 -17.12 1.94
CA GLU A 58 -21.91 -17.31 1.73
C GLU A 58 -22.56 -15.98 1.33
N GLU A 59 -22.97 -15.85 0.07
CA GLU A 59 -24.18 -15.12 -0.30
C GLU A 59 -24.64 -15.55 -1.70
N ASN A 60 -25.81 -16.21 -1.78
CA ASN A 60 -26.69 -15.99 -2.92
C ASN A 60 -28.17 -16.31 -2.64
N ASN A 61 -28.99 -15.36 -3.08
CA ASN A 61 -30.39 -15.42 -3.53
C ASN A 61 -31.55 -15.56 -2.53
N GLY A 62 -32.45 -14.58 -2.60
CA GLY A 62 -33.84 -14.72 -2.20
C GLY A 62 -34.62 -13.39 -2.14
N SER A 63 -35.20 -12.98 -3.25
CA SER A 63 -36.20 -11.91 -3.39
C SER A 63 -37.46 -12.12 -2.51
N ASN A 64 -38.06 -11.04 -1.99
CA ASN A 64 -39.48 -10.68 -2.20
C ASN A 64 -39.94 -9.44 -1.41
N GLU A 65 -40.52 -8.51 -2.17
CA GLU A 65 -41.70 -7.64 -1.98
C GLU A 65 -42.29 -7.29 -0.58
N VAL A 66 -42.50 -5.97 -0.43
CA VAL A 66 -43.71 -5.23 0.03
C VAL A 66 -44.18 -5.43 1.48
N ASN A 67 -44.18 -4.36 2.29
CA ASN A 67 -45.38 -3.52 2.56
C ASN A 67 -45.10 -2.40 3.58
N ASN A 68 -45.83 -1.31 3.41
CA ASN A 68 -45.95 -0.13 4.25
C ASN A 68 -46.34 -0.44 5.70
N GLN A 69 -45.93 0.41 6.65
CA GLN A 69 -46.88 1.18 7.47
C GLN A 69 -46.18 2.27 8.30
N GLU A 70 -46.70 3.50 8.14
CA GLU A 70 -46.55 4.62 9.06
C GLU A 70 -47.07 4.26 10.45
N LEU A 71 -46.49 4.88 11.49
CA LEU A 71 -47.21 5.27 12.69
C LEU A 71 -46.53 6.50 13.30
N ASP A 72 -47.15 7.63 13.00
CA ASP A 72 -47.08 8.90 13.69
C ASP A 72 -47.70 8.77 15.09
N THR A 73 -47.07 9.36 16.10
CA THR A 73 -47.78 10.09 17.18
C THR A 73 -46.81 11.05 17.86
N SER A 74 -47.07 12.33 17.64
CA SER A 74 -46.74 13.48 18.48
C SER A 74 -47.13 13.31 19.95
N GLU A 75 -46.41 13.96 20.86
CA GLU A 75 -47.04 14.87 21.84
C GLU A 75 -46.04 15.84 22.47
N ASP A 76 -46.46 17.11 22.47
CA ASP A 76 -45.83 18.30 23.01
C ASP A 76 -45.66 18.28 24.54
N ASN A 77 -44.68 19.03 25.06
CA ASN A 77 -44.99 20.10 25.99
C ASN A 77 -43.82 21.08 26.16
N LYS A 78 -44.16 22.36 26.01
CA LYS A 78 -43.32 23.57 26.09
C LYS A 78 -43.75 24.34 27.33
N ALA A 79 -42.82 24.90 28.11
CA ALA A 79 -42.89 26.28 28.62
C ALA A 79 -41.73 26.65 29.58
N THR A 80 -40.98 27.69 29.18
CA THR A 80 -40.54 28.90 29.94
C THR A 80 -39.87 28.75 31.31
N GLY A 81 -38.78 29.41 31.69
CA GLY A 81 -38.04 30.56 31.17
C GLY A 81 -37.33 31.28 32.35
N VAL A 82 -36.39 32.18 32.02
CA VAL A 82 -35.76 33.24 32.85
C VAL A 82 -34.38 32.93 33.49
N ASP A 83 -33.37 33.42 32.78
CA ASP A 83 -32.23 34.28 33.17
C ASP A 83 -31.65 34.25 34.60
N ASN A 84 -30.31 34.15 34.67
CA ASN A 84 -29.41 35.14 35.29
C ASN A 84 -27.94 34.68 35.21
N ASN A 85 -27.10 35.44 34.50
CA ASN A 85 -25.63 35.50 34.65
C ASN A 85 -25.33 36.73 35.57
N PRO A 86 -24.24 36.83 36.38
CA PRO A 86 -22.88 37.03 35.83
C PRO A 86 -21.66 36.63 36.71
N LYS A 87 -20.47 36.75 36.07
CA LYS A 87 -19.10 36.96 36.59
C LYS A 87 -18.19 35.74 36.86
N GLY A 88 -17.23 35.57 35.93
CA GLY A 88 -15.82 35.91 36.16
C GLY A 88 -14.92 34.87 36.84
N SER A 89 -14.05 34.24 36.05
CA SER A 89 -12.64 34.04 36.43
C SER A 89 -11.82 33.72 35.19
N GLU A 90 -10.83 34.57 34.96
CA GLU A 90 -9.73 34.36 34.03
C GLU A 90 -9.01 33.04 34.31
N ASN A 91 -8.71 32.29 33.27
CA ASN A 91 -7.59 31.35 33.29
C ASN A 91 -6.86 31.48 31.96
N LYS A 92 -5.76 32.21 32.03
CA LYS A 92 -4.72 32.34 31.02
C LYS A 92 -4.15 30.93 30.79
N LYS A 93 -4.52 30.29 29.68
CA LYS A 93 -3.71 29.24 29.07
C LYS A 93 -3.04 29.87 27.87
N ASP A 94 -1.73 29.94 27.96
CA ASP A 94 -0.85 30.27 26.85
C ASP A 94 -1.09 29.24 25.75
N ASN A 95 -1.96 29.59 24.81
CA ASN A 95 -2.05 28.89 23.54
C ASN A 95 -0.86 29.38 22.72
N GLU A 96 0.26 28.66 22.84
CA GLU A 96 1.23 28.63 21.76
C GLU A 96 0.44 28.23 20.51
N ALA A 97 0.29 29.20 19.61
CA ALA A 97 -0.30 28.97 18.31
C ALA A 97 0.57 27.93 17.61
N VAL A 98 0.10 26.69 17.57
CA VAL A 98 0.58 25.70 16.62
C VAL A 98 0.24 26.30 15.26
N GLN A 99 1.27 26.81 14.59
CA GLN A 99 1.22 27.26 13.22
C GLN A 99 0.73 26.08 12.40
N HIS A 100 -0.57 26.05 12.09
CA HIS A 100 -1.10 25.16 11.07
C HIS A 100 -0.53 25.70 9.76
N ASP A 101 0.62 25.14 9.33
CA ASP A 101 1.08 25.32 7.96
C ASP A 101 -0.06 24.84 7.06
N GLU A 102 -0.78 25.79 6.47
CA GLU A 102 -1.81 25.50 5.48
C GLU A 102 -1.12 24.77 4.32
N LYS A 103 -1.51 23.50 4.12
CA LYS A 103 -0.97 22.68 3.03
C LYS A 103 -1.42 23.27 1.71
N ILE A 104 -0.52 23.28 0.74
CA ILE A 104 -0.74 23.88 -0.58
C ILE A 104 -1.60 22.93 -1.41
N LEU A 105 -2.75 23.38 -1.89
CA LEU A 105 -3.52 22.66 -2.91
C LEU A 105 -2.80 22.79 -4.25
N VAL A 106 -2.55 21.66 -4.90
CA VAL A 106 -1.83 21.61 -6.17
C VAL A 106 -2.80 21.83 -7.33
N GLU A 107 -2.55 22.85 -8.15
CA GLU A 107 -3.41 23.22 -9.28
C GLU A 107 -2.93 22.61 -10.62
N ASN A 108 -1.63 22.37 -10.78
CA ASN A 108 -1.05 21.80 -12.01
C ASN A 108 -1.11 20.27 -12.05
N THR A 109 -2.24 19.68 -11.69
CA THR A 109 -2.37 18.23 -11.47
C THR A 109 -2.12 17.36 -12.72
N ASN A 110 -2.28 17.94 -13.92
CA ASN A 110 -1.99 17.26 -15.19
C ASN A 110 -0.51 17.29 -15.59
N ASP A 111 0.32 18.09 -14.93
CA ASP A 111 1.75 18.19 -15.19
C ASP A 111 2.47 16.91 -14.74
N ILE A 112 3.35 16.36 -15.57
CA ILE A 112 4.16 15.19 -15.21
C ILE A 112 5.18 15.51 -14.11
N LEU A 113 5.49 16.79 -13.88
CA LEU A 113 6.36 17.29 -12.81
C LEU A 113 5.60 17.73 -11.55
N VAL A 114 4.29 17.46 -11.46
CA VAL A 114 3.48 17.77 -10.29
C VAL A 114 4.10 17.19 -9.01
N VAL A 115 4.24 17.99 -7.95
CA VAL A 115 4.75 17.50 -6.64
C VAL A 115 3.61 17.40 -5.65
N VAL A 116 3.39 16.17 -5.18
CA VAL A 116 2.45 15.82 -4.11
C VAL A 116 3.24 15.21 -2.97
N ASN A 117 3.16 15.79 -1.78
CA ASN A 117 3.90 15.38 -0.58
C ASN A 117 3.22 15.93 0.69
N LYS A 118 3.89 15.85 1.85
CA LYS A 118 3.33 16.31 3.14
C LYS A 118 2.95 17.80 3.20
N LYS A 119 3.49 18.63 2.32
CA LYS A 119 3.21 20.08 2.21
C LYS A 119 2.24 20.40 1.06
N ARG A 120 2.10 19.53 0.06
CA ARG A 120 1.40 19.78 -1.20
C ARG A 120 0.43 18.64 -1.52
N HIS A 121 -0.86 18.95 -1.61
CA HIS A 121 -1.91 17.93 -1.72
C HIS A 121 -2.80 18.13 -2.96
N VAL A 122 -3.43 17.05 -3.42
CA VAL A 122 -4.48 17.09 -4.44
C VAL A 122 -5.87 17.16 -3.80
N ALA A 123 -6.85 17.65 -4.57
CA ALA A 123 -8.26 17.66 -4.17
C ALA A 123 -8.80 16.23 -3.95
N SER A 124 -9.84 16.10 -3.13
CA SER A 124 -10.42 14.80 -2.76
C SER A 124 -11.12 14.06 -3.90
N ASP A 125 -11.57 14.79 -4.91
CA ASP A 125 -12.20 14.28 -6.13
C ASP A 125 -11.21 14.12 -7.30
N TYR A 126 -9.93 14.46 -7.10
CA TYR A 126 -8.93 14.37 -8.16
C TYR A 126 -8.71 12.93 -8.63
N LYS A 127 -8.78 12.75 -9.95
CA LYS A 127 -8.47 11.50 -10.65
C LYS A 127 -7.92 11.83 -12.05
N PRO A 128 -6.75 11.30 -12.43
CA PRO A 128 -6.27 11.44 -13.80
C PRO A 128 -7.23 10.79 -14.81
N GLU A 129 -7.45 11.45 -15.95
CA GLU A 129 -8.38 10.98 -16.99
C GLU A 129 -7.78 9.89 -17.89
N ASP A 130 -6.45 9.79 -17.94
CA ASP A 130 -5.67 8.95 -18.86
C ASP A 130 -5.10 7.68 -18.19
N LEU A 131 -5.80 7.16 -17.18
CA LEU A 131 -5.39 5.96 -16.45
C LEU A 131 -5.59 4.68 -17.28
N VAL A 132 -4.52 3.88 -17.40
CA VAL A 132 -4.52 2.57 -18.07
C VAL A 132 -3.73 1.53 -17.27
N VAL A 133 -3.94 0.25 -17.57
CA VAL A 133 -3.15 -0.85 -17.02
C VAL A 133 -1.95 -1.10 -17.93
N PRO A 134 -0.70 -0.90 -17.46
CA PRO A 134 0.48 -1.27 -18.23
C PRO A 134 0.56 -2.78 -18.44
N ASN A 135 1.06 -3.20 -19.59
CA ASN A 135 1.31 -4.60 -19.93
C ASN A 135 2.61 -5.13 -19.29
N VAL A 136 2.62 -5.20 -17.95
CA VAL A 136 3.73 -5.70 -17.14
C VAL A 136 3.26 -6.81 -16.19
N LYS A 137 4.19 -7.56 -15.62
CA LYS A 137 3.87 -8.53 -14.58
C LYS A 137 3.50 -7.80 -13.29
N PHE A 138 2.38 -8.18 -12.68
CA PHE A 138 1.98 -7.75 -11.35
C PHE A 138 2.24 -8.85 -10.32
N SER A 139 2.45 -8.47 -9.07
CA SER A 139 2.60 -9.44 -7.95
C SER A 139 1.29 -10.13 -7.53
N PHE A 140 0.18 -9.78 -8.18
CA PHE A 140 -1.15 -10.28 -7.92
C PHE A 140 -1.94 -10.43 -9.23
N SER A 141 -3.06 -11.13 -9.16
CA SER A 141 -3.97 -11.32 -10.30
C SER A 141 -5.32 -10.63 -10.04
N GLY A 142 -6.14 -10.49 -11.08
CA GLY A 142 -7.46 -9.83 -10.98
C GLY A 142 -7.43 -8.34 -11.30
N GLU A 143 -8.60 -7.71 -11.15
CA GLU A 143 -8.81 -6.29 -11.40
C GLU A 143 -8.71 -5.48 -10.12
N HIS A 144 -7.79 -4.51 -10.11
CA HIS A 144 -7.53 -3.65 -8.97
C HIS A 144 -7.14 -2.25 -9.44
N GLU A 145 -7.58 -1.20 -8.73
CA GLU A 145 -7.20 0.19 -9.04
C GLU A 145 -5.68 0.41 -9.02
N LYS A 146 -4.96 -0.32 -8.16
CA LYS A 146 -3.51 -0.25 -8.04
C LYS A 146 -2.75 -0.85 -9.24
N LYS A 147 -3.45 -1.33 -10.27
CA LYS A 147 -2.84 -1.68 -11.56
C LYS A 147 -2.65 -0.47 -12.46
N TYR A 148 -3.39 0.60 -12.23
CA TYR A 148 -3.49 1.70 -13.18
C TYR A 148 -2.34 2.70 -13.03
N MET A 149 -1.97 3.36 -14.11
CA MET A 149 -1.07 4.52 -14.16
C MET A 149 -1.48 5.41 -15.32
N ARG A 150 -1.02 6.67 -15.35
CA ARG A 150 -1.20 7.52 -16.53
C ARG A 150 -0.53 6.88 -17.76
N GLN A 151 -1.17 6.98 -18.92
CA GLN A 151 -0.79 6.29 -20.17
C GLN A 151 0.69 6.49 -20.56
N GLU A 152 1.23 7.70 -20.40
CA GLU A 152 2.63 7.99 -20.72
C GLU A 152 3.59 7.22 -19.80
N ALA A 153 3.34 7.26 -18.50
CA ALA A 153 4.12 6.52 -17.50
C ALA A 153 3.98 5.00 -17.69
N ALA A 154 2.78 4.50 -18.00
CA ALA A 154 2.53 3.08 -18.29
C ALA A 154 3.38 2.58 -19.46
N THR A 155 3.41 3.33 -20.56
CA THR A 155 4.21 3.00 -21.76
C THR A 155 5.71 2.98 -21.46
N SER A 156 6.17 3.91 -20.61
CA SER A 156 7.56 3.93 -20.14
C SER A 156 7.88 2.78 -19.20
N LEU A 157 6.94 2.37 -18.35
CA LEU A 157 7.10 1.25 -17.42
C LEU A 157 7.26 -0.08 -18.17
N GLU A 158 6.47 -0.27 -19.24
CA GLU A 158 6.57 -1.46 -20.11
C GLU A 158 7.98 -1.60 -20.69
N LYS A 159 8.56 -0.51 -21.21
CA LYS A 159 9.93 -0.48 -21.73
C LYS A 159 10.98 -0.76 -20.66
N LEU A 160 10.80 -0.21 -19.45
CA LEU A 160 11.68 -0.49 -18.31
C LEU A 160 11.67 -1.98 -17.96
N PHE A 161 10.47 -2.58 -17.90
CA PHE A 161 10.31 -4.01 -17.56
C PHE A 161 10.81 -4.93 -18.67
N GLU A 162 10.65 -4.53 -19.93
CA GLU A 162 11.21 -5.23 -21.09
C GLU A 162 12.74 -5.26 -21.02
N GLN A 163 13.39 -4.11 -20.83
CA GLN A 163 14.85 -4.04 -20.69
C GLN A 163 15.35 -4.84 -19.48
N ALA A 164 14.67 -4.72 -18.33
CA ALA A 164 15.01 -5.51 -17.15
C ALA A 164 15.01 -7.01 -17.48
N LYS A 165 13.95 -7.47 -18.16
CA LYS A 165 13.80 -8.87 -18.55
C LYS A 165 14.89 -9.33 -19.52
N GLU A 166 15.29 -8.51 -20.49
CA GLU A 166 16.39 -8.82 -21.41
C GLU A 166 17.73 -9.02 -20.68
N GLU A 167 17.90 -8.37 -19.52
CA GLU A 167 19.06 -8.49 -18.65
C GLU A 167 18.86 -9.54 -17.53
N GLU A 168 17.86 -10.41 -17.66
CA GLU A 168 17.49 -11.44 -16.67
C GLU A 168 17.13 -10.87 -15.28
N ILE A 169 16.67 -9.62 -15.24
CA ILE A 169 16.12 -8.94 -14.07
C ILE A 169 14.58 -9.01 -14.13
N HIS A 170 13.97 -9.66 -13.15
CA HIS A 170 12.52 -9.89 -13.15
C HIS A 170 11.79 -9.00 -12.14
N LEU A 171 11.27 -7.88 -12.64
CA LEU A 171 10.47 -6.92 -11.88
C LEU A 171 8.98 -7.26 -11.90
N PHE A 172 8.29 -6.85 -10.84
CA PHE A 172 6.84 -6.99 -10.66
C PHE A 172 6.26 -5.68 -10.14
N ALA A 173 5.23 -5.17 -10.82
CA ALA A 173 4.45 -4.04 -10.35
C ALA A 173 3.58 -4.46 -9.15
N VAL A 174 3.52 -3.61 -8.13
CA VAL A 174 2.83 -3.90 -6.85
C VAL A 174 1.70 -2.91 -6.58
N SER A 175 1.93 -1.61 -6.80
CA SER A 175 0.92 -0.57 -6.57
C SER A 175 1.18 0.70 -7.39
N GLY A 176 0.31 0.97 -8.36
CA GLY A 176 0.25 2.20 -9.15
C GLY A 176 -0.72 3.22 -8.54
N TYR A 177 -1.73 3.63 -9.31
CA TYR A 177 -2.74 4.60 -8.91
C TYR A 177 -3.50 4.17 -7.65
N ARG A 178 -3.77 5.15 -6.79
CA ARG A 178 -4.58 4.98 -5.59
C ARG A 178 -5.51 6.17 -5.47
N SER A 179 -6.81 5.92 -5.37
CA SER A 179 -7.79 7.01 -5.18
C SER A 179 -7.64 7.67 -3.80
N TYR A 180 -8.15 8.89 -3.66
CA TYR A 180 -8.20 9.59 -2.37
C TYR A 180 -8.88 8.72 -1.30
N SER A 181 -10.04 8.15 -1.62
CA SER A 181 -10.80 7.27 -0.71
C SER A 181 -10.01 6.02 -0.30
N THR A 182 -9.22 5.43 -1.20
CA THR A 182 -8.38 4.29 -0.84
C THR A 182 -7.25 4.70 0.07
N GLN A 183 -6.59 5.84 -0.20
CA GLN A 183 -5.55 6.34 0.69
C GLN A 183 -6.11 6.65 2.09
N GLU A 184 -7.35 7.11 2.19
CA GLU A 184 -8.04 7.31 3.48
C GLU A 184 -8.19 6.00 4.24
N ARG A 185 -8.66 4.94 3.58
CA ARG A 185 -8.75 3.61 4.21
C ARG A 185 -7.38 3.08 4.64
N VAL A 186 -6.35 3.25 3.81
CA VAL A 186 -4.97 2.85 4.14
C VAL A 186 -4.44 3.62 5.34
N PHE A 187 -4.58 4.95 5.33
CA PHE A 187 -4.12 5.81 6.42
C PHE A 187 -4.85 5.48 7.73
N ASN A 188 -6.17 5.36 7.71
CA ASN A 188 -6.97 5.02 8.89
C ASN A 188 -6.65 3.62 9.43
N GLY A 189 -6.33 2.65 8.57
CA GLY A 189 -5.81 1.35 9.00
C GLY A 189 -4.53 1.48 9.85
N PHE A 190 -3.58 2.31 9.39
CA PHE A 190 -2.36 2.58 10.16
C PHE A 190 -2.60 3.40 11.43
N VAL A 191 -3.51 4.38 11.40
CA VAL A 191 -3.92 5.14 12.59
C VAL A 191 -4.47 4.20 13.65
N ASN A 192 -5.35 3.27 13.28
CA ASN A 192 -5.92 2.30 14.20
C ASN A 192 -4.88 1.36 14.81
N GLN A 193 -3.84 1.02 14.06
CA GLN A 193 -2.80 0.09 14.50
C GLN A 193 -1.68 0.74 15.30
N TYR A 194 -1.28 1.97 14.94
CA TYR A 194 -0.05 2.60 15.44
C TYR A 194 -0.27 3.97 16.08
N GLY A 195 -1.47 4.56 15.95
CA GLY A 195 -1.77 5.94 16.30
C GLY A 195 -1.39 6.92 15.19
N GLU A 196 -2.06 8.07 15.15
CA GLU A 196 -1.96 9.04 14.06
C GLU A 196 -0.55 9.61 13.89
N GLU A 197 0.11 10.00 14.99
CA GLU A 197 1.47 10.56 14.92
C GLU A 197 2.47 9.61 14.28
N LYS A 198 2.35 8.30 14.57
CA LYS A 198 3.21 7.28 13.96
C LYS A 198 2.80 7.00 12.53
N ALA A 199 1.51 6.84 12.26
CA ALA A 199 0.99 6.61 10.90
C ALA A 199 1.46 7.69 9.93
N ASN A 200 1.42 8.96 10.35
CA ASN A 200 1.85 10.12 9.55
C ASN A 200 3.37 10.17 9.26
N LYS A 201 4.19 9.33 9.93
CA LYS A 201 5.63 9.24 9.64
C LYS A 201 5.91 8.39 8.40
N PHE A 202 5.14 7.32 8.18
CA PHE A 202 5.40 6.32 7.12
C PHE A 202 4.25 6.12 6.14
N SER A 203 3.09 6.76 6.36
CA SER A 203 1.97 6.76 5.44
C SER A 203 1.54 8.19 5.13
N ALA A 204 1.30 8.47 3.85
CA ALA A 204 0.75 9.74 3.40
C ALA A 204 -0.69 9.90 3.91
N ARG A 205 -1.10 11.13 4.23
CA ARG A 205 -2.53 11.41 4.38
C ARG A 205 -3.21 11.38 3.01
N PRO A 206 -4.54 11.22 2.96
CA PRO A 206 -5.29 11.39 1.72
C PRO A 206 -4.98 12.75 1.08
N GLY A 207 -4.74 12.77 -0.23
CA GLY A 207 -4.33 13.95 -0.95
C GLY A 207 -2.81 14.17 -1.01
N GLU A 208 -2.03 13.60 -0.09
CA GLU A 208 -0.57 13.77 0.01
C GLU A 208 0.22 12.61 -0.60
N SER A 209 -0.47 11.57 -1.09
CA SER A 209 0.19 10.43 -1.74
C SER A 209 0.46 10.70 -3.21
N GLU A 210 1.69 10.50 -3.65
CA GLU A 210 2.02 10.54 -5.08
C GLU A 210 1.22 9.52 -5.91
N HIS A 211 0.75 8.41 -5.32
CA HIS A 211 -0.08 7.44 -6.04
C HIS A 211 -1.38 8.06 -6.58
N HIS A 212 -1.85 9.18 -6.02
CA HIS A 212 -2.98 9.92 -6.57
C HIS A 212 -2.72 10.46 -7.98
N THR A 213 -1.46 10.76 -8.31
CA THR A 213 -1.08 11.33 -9.61
C THR A 213 -1.15 10.31 -10.75
N GLY A 214 -1.15 9.02 -10.44
CA GLY A 214 -0.99 7.95 -11.43
C GLY A 214 0.40 7.93 -12.10
N LEU A 215 1.37 8.69 -11.58
CA LEU A 215 2.76 8.75 -12.08
C LEU A 215 3.73 7.92 -11.23
N ALA A 216 3.27 7.39 -10.10
CA ALA A 216 4.05 6.53 -9.21
C ALA A 216 3.72 5.04 -9.42
N MET A 217 4.72 4.18 -9.29
CA MET A 217 4.57 2.73 -9.23
C MET A 217 5.50 2.15 -8.18
N ASP A 218 4.96 1.33 -7.29
CA ASP A 218 5.74 0.46 -6.44
C ASP A 218 6.16 -0.78 -7.22
N VAL A 219 7.46 -1.07 -7.24
CA VAL A 219 8.06 -2.21 -7.94
C VAL A 219 8.78 -3.12 -6.95
N SER A 220 8.62 -4.43 -7.12
CA SER A 220 9.30 -5.45 -6.33
C SER A 220 9.80 -6.58 -7.22
N SER A 221 10.25 -7.66 -6.61
CA SER A 221 10.79 -8.85 -7.27
C SER A 221 10.38 -10.12 -6.53
N GLN A 222 10.61 -11.27 -7.16
CA GLN A 222 10.47 -12.56 -6.48
C GLN A 222 11.48 -12.73 -5.33
N SER A 223 12.70 -12.18 -5.48
CA SER A 223 13.73 -12.19 -4.43
C SER A 223 13.30 -11.43 -3.17
N ALA A 224 12.46 -10.40 -3.32
CA ALA A 224 11.84 -9.67 -2.23
C ALA A 224 10.52 -10.28 -1.73
N GLU A 225 10.12 -11.45 -2.24
CA GLU A 225 8.81 -12.06 -1.99
C GLU A 225 7.65 -11.09 -2.29
N PHE A 226 7.84 -10.24 -3.30
CA PHE A 226 6.93 -9.16 -3.71
C PHE A 226 6.66 -8.10 -2.64
N ARG A 227 7.45 -8.05 -1.57
CA ARG A 227 7.31 -7.06 -0.50
C ARG A 227 7.99 -5.74 -0.88
N LEU A 228 7.48 -4.66 -0.29
CA LEU A 228 8.02 -3.31 -0.39
C LEU A 228 8.86 -3.06 0.86
N LEU A 229 10.17 -3.23 0.74
CA LEU A 229 11.11 -3.22 1.87
C LEU A 229 12.35 -2.41 1.50
N GLU A 230 12.97 -1.77 2.49
CA GLU A 230 14.21 -1.02 2.28
C GLU A 230 15.34 -1.91 1.73
N SER A 231 15.38 -3.17 2.16
CA SER A 231 16.36 -4.16 1.70
C SER A 231 16.23 -4.51 0.21
N PHE A 232 15.11 -4.18 -0.45
CA PHE A 232 14.98 -4.34 -1.91
C PHE A 232 16.09 -3.60 -2.65
N GLY A 233 16.50 -2.42 -2.16
CA GLY A 233 17.59 -1.64 -2.75
C GLY A 233 18.97 -2.31 -2.71
N ASP A 234 19.14 -3.36 -1.89
CA ASP A 234 20.38 -4.13 -1.81
C ASP A 234 20.36 -5.40 -2.69
N MET A 235 19.17 -5.79 -3.16
CA MET A 235 18.94 -6.94 -4.04
C MET A 235 19.35 -6.61 -5.49
N PRO A 236 19.68 -7.62 -6.32
CA PRO A 236 20.04 -7.39 -7.73
C PRO A 236 19.01 -6.56 -8.49
N GLU A 237 17.71 -6.84 -8.30
CA GLU A 237 16.63 -6.15 -8.99
C GLU A 237 16.47 -4.68 -8.55
N GLY A 238 16.61 -4.39 -7.25
CA GLY A 238 16.53 -3.02 -6.75
C GLY A 238 17.77 -2.18 -7.11
N LYS A 239 18.96 -2.79 -7.12
CA LYS A 239 20.19 -2.14 -7.62
C LYS A 239 20.07 -1.81 -9.09
N TRP A 240 19.63 -2.77 -9.89
CA TRP A 240 19.39 -2.56 -11.31
C TRP A 240 18.36 -1.45 -11.54
N LEU A 241 17.25 -1.45 -10.79
CA LEU A 241 16.21 -0.43 -10.90
C LEU A 241 16.77 0.96 -10.59
N LYS A 242 17.54 1.11 -9.51
CA LYS A 242 18.21 2.37 -9.16
C LYS A 242 19.13 2.86 -10.28
N GLU A 243 19.87 1.97 -10.93
CA GLU A 243 20.84 2.31 -11.98
C GLU A 243 20.22 2.56 -13.36
N ASN A 244 18.98 2.11 -13.60
CA ASN A 244 18.39 2.11 -14.94
C ASN A 244 17.07 2.86 -15.08
N ALA A 245 16.32 3.10 -13.99
CA ALA A 245 14.99 3.71 -14.05
C ALA A 245 14.96 5.04 -14.82
N HIS A 246 15.99 5.88 -14.65
CA HIS A 246 16.09 7.21 -15.26
C HIS A 246 16.08 7.16 -16.80
N LYS A 247 16.66 6.11 -17.39
CA LYS A 247 16.69 5.90 -18.85
C LYS A 247 15.29 5.77 -19.47
N PHE A 248 14.30 5.45 -18.63
CA PHE A 248 12.89 5.27 -19.00
C PHE A 248 11.99 6.41 -18.50
N GLY A 249 12.55 7.43 -17.86
CA GLY A 249 11.82 8.57 -17.33
C GLY A 249 11.33 8.42 -15.89
N PHE A 250 11.88 7.45 -15.15
CA PHE A 250 11.57 7.21 -13.74
C PHE A 250 12.73 7.58 -12.82
N ILE A 251 12.43 8.17 -11.68
CA ILE A 251 13.40 8.38 -10.58
C ILE A 251 13.07 7.45 -9.41
N ILE A 252 14.09 7.08 -8.62
CA ILE A 252 13.84 6.58 -7.25
C ILE A 252 13.40 7.78 -6.44
N ARG A 253 12.13 7.81 -6.04
CA ARG A 253 11.52 9.05 -5.54
C ARG A 253 12.03 9.50 -4.19
N TYR A 254 12.19 8.54 -3.28
CA TYR A 254 12.57 8.77 -1.90
C TYR A 254 13.94 8.17 -1.66
N LEU A 255 14.97 9.02 -1.70
CA LEU A 255 16.39 8.64 -1.58
C LEU A 255 16.81 8.52 -0.11
N LYS A 256 17.90 7.78 0.13
CA LYS A 256 18.57 7.78 1.45
C LYS A 256 18.99 9.21 1.81
N GLU A 257 18.90 9.55 3.09
CA GLU A 257 19.34 10.84 3.64
C GLU A 257 18.61 12.08 3.08
N LYS A 258 17.45 11.89 2.42
CA LYS A 258 16.61 12.98 1.85
C LYS A 258 15.23 13.08 2.51
N THR A 259 15.06 12.50 3.70
CA THR A 259 13.79 12.52 4.45
C THR A 259 13.37 13.94 4.83
N ASP A 260 14.31 14.82 5.17
CA ASP A 260 14.00 16.19 5.60
C ASP A 260 13.44 17.06 4.46
N ILE A 261 13.74 16.69 3.20
CA ILE A 261 13.26 17.37 2.00
C ILE A 261 11.94 16.75 1.53
N THR A 262 11.92 15.43 1.34
CA THR A 262 10.76 14.73 0.75
C THR A 262 9.64 14.46 1.77
N GLY A 263 9.98 14.38 3.05
CA GLY A 263 9.09 13.96 4.13
C GLY A 263 8.96 12.44 4.28
N TYR A 264 9.61 11.63 3.44
CA TYR A 264 9.51 10.17 3.45
C TYR A 264 10.88 9.52 3.64
N THR A 265 10.90 8.37 4.31
CA THR A 265 12.11 7.55 4.46
C THR A 265 12.54 6.97 3.12
N TYR A 266 13.72 6.35 3.06
CA TYR A 266 14.20 5.70 1.84
C TYR A 266 13.26 4.59 1.36
N GLU A 267 12.82 4.67 0.10
CA GLU A 267 11.92 3.68 -0.53
C GLU A 267 12.48 3.25 -1.89
N PRO A 268 13.38 2.26 -1.96
CA PRO A 268 13.98 1.81 -3.22
C PRO A 268 13.00 1.22 -4.23
N TRP A 269 11.79 0.89 -3.80
CA TRP A 269 10.74 0.31 -4.63
C TRP A 269 9.86 1.36 -5.32
N HIS A 270 9.79 2.58 -4.78
CA HIS A 270 8.85 3.62 -5.23
C HIS A 270 9.48 4.43 -6.35
N ILE A 271 9.05 4.17 -7.58
CA ILE A 271 9.50 4.91 -8.76
C ILE A 271 8.47 5.95 -9.19
N ARG A 272 8.95 7.14 -9.56
CA ARG A 272 8.12 8.28 -9.98
C ARG A 272 8.46 8.69 -11.41
N TYR A 273 7.46 8.72 -12.29
CA TYR A 273 7.60 9.20 -13.66
C TYR A 273 7.69 10.73 -13.71
N VAL A 274 8.70 11.24 -14.40
CA VAL A 274 8.95 12.69 -14.63
C VAL A 274 9.38 12.99 -16.07
N GLY A 275 9.33 12.00 -16.96
CA GLY A 275 9.87 12.10 -18.31
C GLY A 275 11.38 11.86 -18.36
N LYS A 276 11.90 11.46 -19.53
CA LYS A 276 13.29 10.98 -19.68
C LYS A 276 14.36 12.02 -19.35
N ALA A 277 14.25 13.22 -19.93
CA ALA A 277 15.25 14.27 -19.75
C ALA A 277 15.40 14.66 -18.27
N VAL A 278 14.26 14.93 -17.61
CA VAL A 278 14.25 15.31 -16.19
C VAL A 278 14.74 14.16 -15.30
N ALA A 279 14.32 12.93 -15.57
CA ALA A 279 14.78 11.79 -14.77
C ALA A 279 16.30 11.59 -14.86
N GLU A 280 16.88 11.79 -16.04
CA GLU A 280 18.33 11.71 -16.27
C GLU A 280 19.08 12.83 -15.53
N GLU A 281 18.59 14.06 -15.56
CA GLU A 281 19.16 15.19 -14.81
C GLU A 281 19.13 14.95 -13.30
N ILE A 282 17.97 14.55 -12.76
CA ILE A 282 17.79 14.23 -11.34
C ILE A 282 18.72 13.10 -10.91
N TYR A 283 18.80 12.03 -11.71
CA TYR A 283 19.66 10.88 -11.42
C TYR A 283 21.14 11.24 -11.40
N ASN A 284 21.61 11.98 -12.41
CA ASN A 284 23.02 12.38 -12.52
C ASN A 284 23.43 13.33 -11.40
N ALA A 285 22.53 14.22 -10.96
CA ALA A 285 22.78 15.12 -9.86
C ALA A 285 22.63 14.47 -8.48
N GLY A 286 21.94 13.32 -8.37
CA GLY A 286 21.67 12.66 -7.09
C GLY A 286 20.74 13.45 -6.18
N ILE A 287 19.80 14.19 -6.79
CA ILE A 287 18.87 15.09 -6.08
C ILE A 287 17.45 14.53 -6.07
N THR A 288 16.56 15.20 -5.33
CA THR A 288 15.12 14.92 -5.28
C THR A 288 14.36 15.73 -6.33
N LEU A 289 13.08 15.39 -6.55
CA LEU A 289 12.20 16.20 -7.40
C LEU A 289 11.94 17.59 -6.80
N GLU A 290 11.85 17.68 -5.46
CA GLU A 290 11.76 18.95 -4.75
C GLU A 290 12.97 19.85 -5.02
N GLU A 291 14.18 19.32 -4.87
CA GLU A 291 15.44 20.05 -5.16
C GLU A 291 15.49 20.52 -6.62
N TYR A 292 15.12 19.64 -7.57
CA TYR A 292 15.10 19.96 -8.99
C TYR A 292 14.15 21.14 -9.32
N LEU A 293 13.02 21.24 -8.62
CA LEU A 293 12.01 22.28 -8.82
C LEU A 293 12.17 23.49 -7.88
N GLY A 294 13.12 23.46 -6.93
CA GLY A 294 13.30 24.50 -5.92
C GLY A 294 12.16 24.60 -4.90
N LEU A 295 11.66 23.44 -4.41
CA LEU A 295 10.48 23.33 -3.55
C LEU A 295 10.77 22.87 -2.11
N GLU A 296 12.01 23.03 -1.63
CA GLU A 296 12.46 22.60 -0.30
C GLU A 296 11.75 23.32 0.86
#